data_AF-A0A971SCU1-F1
#
_entry.id   AF-A0A971SCU1-F1
#
_cell.length_a   1.000
_cell.length_b   1.000
_cell.length_c   1.000
_cell.angle_alpha   90.00
_cell.angle_beta   90.00
_cell.angle_gamma   90.00
#
_symmetry.space_group_name_H-M   'P 1'
#
loop_
_entity.id
_entity.type
_entity.pdbx_description
1 polymer ?
#
loop_
_entity_poly.entity_id
_entity_poly.type
_entity_poly.pdbx_seq_one_letter_code
_entity_poly.pdbx_strand_id
1 'polypeptide(L)' 'MTQNQTQIKNQLAQLKAKIARARQRLHTLWDERDCTDYDVLTVSVALDELINEYNRLSGKLGE' A
#
# COMPACT_ATOMS: atom_id res chain seq x y z
N MET A 1 2.26 19.38 -19.00
CA MET A 1 2.28 18.17 -18.16
C MET A 1 2.60 17.00 -19.07
N THR A 2 3.72 16.30 -18.87
CA THR A 2 4.12 15.17 -19.72
C THR A 2 3.30 13.92 -19.37
N GLN A 3 3.03 13.06 -20.35
CA GLN A 3 2.25 11.82 -20.17
C GLN A 3 2.81 10.93 -19.03
N ASN A 4 4.12 10.98 -18.78
CA ASN A 4 4.78 10.29 -17.68
C ASN A 4 4.33 10.76 -16.29
N GLN A 5 4.13 12.06 -16.06
CA GLN A 5 3.64 12.55 -14.76
C GLN A 5 2.20 12.11 -14.48
N THR A 6 1.33 12.08 -15.50
CA THR A 6 -0.06 11.62 -15.34
C THR A 6 -0.11 10.12 -15.04
N GLN A 7 0.72 9.32 -15.72
CA GLN A 7 0.89 7.89 -15.44
C GLN A 7 1.34 7.62 -14.01
N ILE A 8 2.37 8.32 -13.52
CA ILE A 8 2.88 8.18 -12.15
C ILE A 8 1.80 8.55 -11.13
N LYS A 9 1.06 9.65 -11.34
CA LYS A 9 -0.04 10.05 -10.45
C LYS A 9 -1.15 9.00 -10.40
N ASN A 10 -1.50 8.39 -11.52
CA ASN A 10 -2.52 7.33 -11.56
C ASN A 10 -2.04 6.07 -10.81
N GLN A 11 -0.77 5.68 -10.99
CA GLN A 11 -0.16 4.57 -10.25
C GLN A 11 -0.13 4.84 -8.73
N LEU A 12 0.23 6.06 -8.31
CA LEU A 12 0.19 6.48 -6.91
C LEU A 12 -1.23 6.42 -6.33
N ALA A 13 -2.25 6.85 -7.07
CA ALA A 13 -3.64 6.76 -6.65
C ALA A 13 -4.10 5.31 -6.48
N GLN A 14 -3.72 4.42 -7.40
CA GLN A 14 -3.99 2.98 -7.30
C GLN A 14 -3.29 2.35 -6.10
N LEU A 15 -2.03 2.70 -5.86
CA LEU A 15 -1.27 2.22 -4.69
C LEU A 15 -1.90 2.69 -3.39
N LYS A 16 -2.32 3.96 -3.31
CA LYS A 16 -3.02 4.49 -2.15
C LYS A 16 -4.31 3.72 -1.84
N ALA A 17 -5.08 3.36 -2.88
CA ALA A 17 -6.28 2.55 -2.73
C ALA A 17 -5.97 1.11 -2.26
N LYS A 18 -4.90 0.50 -2.78
CA LYS A 18 -4.44 -0.83 -2.34
C LYS A 18 -3.97 -0.80 -0.87
N ILE A 19 -3.19 0.20 -0.48
CA ILE A 19 -2.74 0.42 0.91
C ILE A 19 -3.94 0.57 1.85
N ALA A 20 -4.94 1.38 1.46
CA ALA A 20 -6.15 1.58 2.28
C ALA A 20 -6.91 0.26 2.50
N ARG A 21 -7.09 -0.54 1.44
CA ARG A 21 -7.74 -1.85 1.53
C ARG A 21 -6.94 -2.84 2.38
N ALA A 22 -5.62 -2.89 2.18
CA ALA A 22 -4.74 -3.76 2.98
C ALA A 22 -4.76 -3.37 4.46
N ARG A 23 -4.79 -2.07 4.79
CA ARG A 23 -4.97 -1.60 6.18
C ARG A 23 -6.31 -1.99 6.77
N GLN A 24 -7.40 -1.84 6.01
CA GLN A 24 -8.73 -2.28 6.48
C GLN A 24 -8.74 -3.79 6.76
N ARG A 25 -8.20 -4.59 5.85
CA ARG A 25 -8.12 -6.04 6.00
C ARG A 25 -7.25 -6.43 7.19
N LEU A 26 -6.11 -5.77 7.39
CA LEU A 26 -5.25 -5.99 8.54
C LEU A 26 -6.00 -5.69 9.84
N HIS A 27 -6.73 -4.58 9.89
CA HIS A 27 -7.49 -4.19 11.07
C HIS A 27 -8.61 -5.19 11.39
N THR A 28 -9.35 -5.65 10.38
CA THR A 28 -10.37 -6.69 10.54
C THR A 28 -9.77 -8.00 11.03
N LEU A 29 -8.66 -8.45 10.43
CA LEU A 29 -7.98 -9.68 10.86
C LEU A 29 -7.41 -9.57 12.28
N TRP A 30 -6.89 -8.39 12.65
CA TRP A 30 -6.40 -8.13 14.00
C TRP A 30 -7.54 -8.26 15.02
N ASP A 31 -8.70 -7.65 14.72
CA ASP A 31 -9.89 -7.72 15.58
C ASP A 31 -10.42 -9.16 15.73
N GLU A 32 -10.39 -9.95 14.65
CA GLU A 32 -10.95 -11.30 14.64
C GLU A 32 -10.00 -12.40 15.18
N ARG A 33 -8.68 -12.26 15.01
CA ARG A 33 -7.73 -13.39 15.18
C ARG A 33 -6.51 -13.12 16.06
N ASP A 34 -6.42 -11.92 16.64
CA ASP A 34 -5.30 -11.49 17.46
C ASP A 34 -3.99 -11.27 16.65
N CYS A 35 -3.06 -10.49 17.19
CA CYS A 35 -1.94 -9.90 16.44
C CYS A 35 -0.93 -10.92 15.87
N THR A 36 -0.95 -12.14 16.40
CA THR A 36 0.04 -13.20 16.10
C THR A 36 -0.40 -14.21 15.05
N ASP A 37 -1.61 -14.05 14.48
CA ASP A 37 -2.07 -14.94 13.42
C ASP A 37 -1.22 -14.79 12.16
N TYR A 38 -0.90 -15.93 11.53
CA TYR A 38 -0.09 -15.98 10.32
C TYR A 38 -0.70 -15.14 9.17
N ASP A 39 -2.02 -15.00 9.12
CA ASP A 39 -2.71 -14.17 8.14
C ASP A 39 -2.49 -12.68 8.40
N VAL A 40 -2.48 -12.25 9.67
CA VAL A 40 -2.16 -10.87 10.10
C VAL A 40 -0.73 -10.51 9.71
N LEU A 41 0.23 -11.41 9.95
CA LEU A 41 1.63 -11.22 9.55
C LEU A 41 1.79 -11.14 8.03
N THR A 42 1.11 -12.02 7.30
CA THR A 42 1.15 -12.05 5.83
C THR A 42 0.58 -10.76 5.23
N VAL A 43 -0.56 -10.30 5.74
CA VAL A 43 -1.18 -9.02 5.30
C VAL A 43 -0.31 -7.82 5.69
N SER A 44 0.39 -7.88 6.82
CA SER A 44 1.34 -6.82 7.23
C SER A 44 2.53 -6.72 6.27
N VAL A 45 3.12 -7.83 5.85
CA VAL A 45 4.21 -7.86 4.86
C VAL A 45 3.74 -7.28 3.52
N ALA A 46 2.57 -7.72 3.04
CA ALA A 46 2.01 -7.22 1.79
C ALA A 46 1.70 -5.71 1.84
N LEU A 47 1.27 -5.20 3.00
CA LEU A 47 1.06 -3.78 3.21
C LEU A 47 2.37 -2.99 3.16
N ASP A 48 3.45 -3.52 3.74
CA ASP A 48 4.77 -2.88 3.75
C ASP A 48 5.34 -2.77 2.32
N GLU A 49 5.23 -3.82 1.51
CA GLU A 49 5.63 -3.81 0.10
C GLU A 49 4.90 -2.73 -0.70
N LEU A 50 3.58 -2.58 -0.50
CA LEU A 50 2.77 -1.55 -1.16
C LEU A 50 3.20 -0.14 -0.74
N ILE A 51 3.54 0.06 0.53
CA ILE A 51 4.04 1.35 1.05
C ILE A 51 5.41 1.67 0.46
N ASN A 52 6.32 0.69 0.39
CA ASN A 52 7.63 0.85 -0.22
C ASN A 52 7.54 1.20 -1.70
N GLU A 53 6.64 0.56 -2.45
CA GLU A 53 6.37 0.87 -3.84
C GLU A 53 5.82 2.29 -4.02
N TYR A 54 4.87 2.70 -3.17
CA TYR A 54 4.36 4.07 -3.16
C TYR A 54 5.47 5.10 -2.88
N ASN A 55 6.31 4.87 -1.87
CA ASN A 55 7.40 5.77 -1.51
C ASN A 55 8.43 5.89 -2.64
N ARG A 56 8.79 4.78 -3.29
CA ARG A 56 9.68 4.78 -4.46
C ARG A 56 9.11 5.58 -5.63
N LEU A 57 7.83 5.40 -5.96
CA LEU A 57 7.16 6.13 -7.03
C LEU A 57 6.96 7.61 -6.69
N SER A 58 6.69 7.92 -5.41
CA SER A 58 6.53 9.29 -4.94
C SER A 58 7.85 10.06 -4.95
N GLY A 59 8.97 9.41 -4.59
CA GLY A 59 10.31 10.01 -4.69
C GLY A 59 10.65 10.43 -6.12
N LYS A 60 10.40 9.56 -7.10
CA LYS A 60 10.62 9.82 -8.53
C LYS A 60 9.76 10.95 -9.13
N LEU A 61 8.69 11.35 -8.46
CA LEU A 61 7.84 12.47 -8.90
C LEU A 61 8.29 13.81 -8.30
N GLY A 62 9.01 13.77 -7.17
CA GLY A 62 9.52 14.94 -6.46
C GLY A 62 10.95 15.34 -6.80
N GLU A 63 11.70 14.46 -7.48
CA GLU A 63 13.02 14.74 -8.08
C GLU A 63 12.93 15.51 -9.41
#